data_AF-A0A4U6MR75-F1
#
_entry.id   AF-A0A4U6MR75-F1
#
_cell.length_a   1.000
_cell.length_b   1.000
_cell.length_c   1.000
_cell.angle_alpha   90.00
_cell.angle_beta   90.00
_cell.angle_gamma   90.00
#
_symmetry.space_group_name_H-M   'P 1'
#
loop_
_entity.id
_entity.type
_entity.pdbx_description
1 polymer ?
#
loop_
_entity_poly.entity_id
_entity_poly.type
_entity_poly.pdbx_seq_one_letter_code
_entity_poly.pdbx_strand_id
1 'polypeptide(L)' 'ESNDVDPASIQTEVFRLPSTCFAEEDGSIANSGRWLQWHWKGQDAPGEARNDGEILAGIYHRLRDMYRT' A
#
# COMPACT_ATOMS: atom_id res chain seq x y z
N GLU A 1 -21.79 19.87 1.70
CA GLU A 1 -20.58 19.02 1.81
C GLU A 1 -20.40 18.57 3.24
N SER A 2 -19.72 17.43 3.46
CA SER A 2 -19.55 16.83 4.80
C SER A 2 -18.28 17.27 5.54
N ASN A 3 -17.34 17.96 4.86
CA ASN A 3 -16.07 18.37 5.45
C ASN A 3 -15.75 19.83 5.10
N ASP A 4 -15.90 20.74 6.08
CA ASP A 4 -15.70 22.18 5.93
C ASP A 4 -14.24 22.57 6.23
N VAL A 5 -13.41 22.63 5.20
CA VAL A 5 -11.97 22.92 5.30
C VAL A 5 -11.50 23.88 4.20
N ASP A 6 -10.48 24.68 4.50
CA ASP A 6 -9.80 25.55 3.53
C ASP A 6 -8.47 24.92 3.06
N PRO A 7 -8.39 24.42 1.81
CA PRO A 7 -7.15 23.86 1.27
C PRO A 7 -5.97 24.83 1.27
N ALA A 8 -6.19 26.15 1.13
CA ALA A 8 -5.10 27.12 1.08
C ALA A 8 -4.37 27.27 2.42
N SER A 9 -5.04 26.94 3.52
CA SER A 9 -4.49 26.97 4.87
C SER A 9 -3.64 25.73 5.22
N ILE A 10 -3.70 24.66 4.41
CA ILE A 10 -3.12 23.35 4.73
C ILE A 10 -1.78 23.17 3.99
N GLN A 11 -0.71 22.98 4.76
CA GLN A 11 0.66 22.82 4.23
C GLN A 11 1.09 21.36 4.01
N THR A 12 0.22 20.39 4.28
CA THR A 12 0.55 18.97 4.20
C THR A 12 0.74 18.52 2.76
N GLU A 13 1.92 17.99 2.43
CA GLU A 13 2.13 17.25 1.19
C GLU A 13 1.55 15.83 1.33
N VAL A 14 0.65 15.43 0.42
CA VAL A 14 -0.05 14.15 0.49
C VAL A 14 0.25 13.33 -0.76
N PHE A 15 0.86 12.16 -0.56
CA PHE A 15 1.01 11.14 -1.59
C PHE A 15 -0.03 10.05 -1.38
N ARG A 16 -0.78 9.70 -2.43
CA ARG A 16 -1.72 8.58 -2.42
C ARG A 16 -1.24 7.53 -3.41
N LEU A 17 -0.78 6.40 -2.89
CA LEU A 17 -0.21 5.30 -3.66
C LEU A 17 -1.26 4.19 -3.78
N PRO A 18 -1.63 3.74 -4.99
CA PRO A 18 -2.63 2.68 -5.16
C PRO A 18 -2.01 1.30 -4.87
N SER A 19 -2.60 0.56 -3.93
CA SER A 19 -2.24 -0.82 -3.63
C SER A 19 -3.25 -1.81 -4.20
N THR A 20 -2.86 -3.07 -4.18
CA THR A 20 -3.72 -4.27 -4.31
C THR A 20 -4.73 -4.41 -3.17
N CYS A 21 -5.73 -5.26 -3.37
CA CYS A 21 -6.65 -5.75 -2.35
C CYS A 21 -6.47 -7.27 -2.08
N PHE A 22 -7.24 -7.81 -1.12
CA PHE A 22 -7.15 -9.22 -0.68
C PHE A 22 -7.27 -10.25 -1.82
N ALA A 23 -7.97 -9.92 -2.91
CA ALA A 23 -8.20 -10.81 -4.05
C ALA A 23 -7.06 -10.78 -5.08
N GLU A 24 -6.08 -9.89 -4.92
CA GLU A 24 -5.05 -9.58 -5.93
C GLU A 24 -3.65 -10.06 -5.51
N GLU A 25 -3.55 -10.74 -4.38
CA GLU A 25 -2.33 -11.31 -3.81
C GLU A 25 -2.56 -12.70 -3.21
N ASP A 26 -1.48 -13.46 -3.09
CA ASP A 26 -1.38 -14.63 -2.23
C ASP A 26 -0.66 -14.29 -0.92
N GLY A 27 -1.09 -14.92 0.17
CA GLY A 27 -0.56 -14.62 1.48
C GLY A 27 -1.31 -15.31 2.60
N SER A 28 -0.91 -15.00 3.83
CA SER A 28 -1.55 -15.53 5.03
C SER A 28 -2.12 -14.44 5.91
N ILE A 29 -3.30 -14.68 6.47
CA ILE A 29 -3.90 -13.85 7.53
C ILE A 29 -4.15 -14.67 8.78
N ALA A 30 -3.96 -14.07 9.95
CA ALA A 30 -4.24 -14.69 11.25
C ALA A 30 -5.61 -14.22 11.77
N ASN A 31 -6.58 -15.13 11.87
CA ASN A 31 -7.90 -14.78 12.40
C ASN A 31 -7.90 -14.73 13.94
N SER A 32 -9.05 -14.37 14.54
CA SER A 32 -9.21 -14.31 16.00
C SER A 32 -8.96 -15.67 16.70
N GLY A 33 -9.17 -16.78 16.00
CA GLY A 33 -8.82 -18.13 16.45
C GLY A 33 -7.33 -18.48 16.33
N ARG A 34 -6.50 -17.53 15.89
CA ARG A 34 -5.06 -17.70 15.60
C ARG A 34 -4.78 -18.73 14.49
N TRP A 35 -5.74 -18.97 13.60
CA TRP A 35 -5.51 -19.80 12.42
C TRP A 35 -4.75 -18.99 11.38
N LEU A 36 -3.59 -19.50 10.95
CA LEU A 36 -2.86 -18.97 9.82
C LEU A 36 -3.51 -19.51 8.56
N GLN A 37 -4.30 -18.67 7.90
CA GLN A 37 -5.09 -19.05 6.73
C GLN A 37 -4.42 -18.50 5.49
N TRP A 38 -4.03 -19.39 4.58
CA TRP A 38 -3.51 -19.03 3.28
C TRP A 38 -4.64 -18.69 2.31
N HIS A 39 -4.45 -17.68 1.46
CA HIS A 39 -5.30 -17.38 0.31
C HIS A 39 -4.47 -17.25 -0.96
N TRP A 40 -5.14 -17.31 -2.11
CA TRP A 40 -4.51 -17.23 -3.42
C TRP A 40 -5.07 -16.05 -4.22
N LYS A 41 -4.21 -15.49 -5.05
CA LYS A 41 -4.54 -14.42 -5.99
C LYS A 41 -5.60 -14.86 -7.01
N GLY A 42 -6.60 -14.02 -7.23
CA GLY A 42 -7.68 -14.23 -8.21
C GLY A 42 -7.52 -13.44 -9.51
N GLN A 43 -6.95 -12.23 -9.46
CA GLN A 43 -6.66 -11.40 -10.64
C GLN A 43 -5.52 -10.42 -10.38
N ASP A 44 -5.06 -9.72 -11.42
CA ASP A 44 -4.17 -8.57 -11.27
C ASP A 44 -4.93 -7.32 -10.81
N ALA A 45 -4.21 -6.40 -10.16
CA ALA A 45 -4.77 -5.17 -9.64
C ALA A 45 -5.15 -4.18 -10.76
N PRO A 46 -6.12 -3.27 -10.53
CA PRO A 46 -6.55 -2.32 -11.53
C PRO A 46 -5.51 -1.24 -11.80
N GLY A 47 -5.35 -0.87 -13.08
CA GLY A 47 -4.48 0.23 -13.50
C GLY A 47 -3.01 -0.06 -13.19
N GLU A 48 -2.38 0.83 -12.42
CA GLU A 48 -0.96 0.76 -12.04
C GLU A 48 -0.77 0.45 -10.55
N ALA A 49 -1.80 -0.09 -9.90
CA ALA A 49 -1.72 -0.53 -8.51
C ALA A 49 -0.65 -1.62 -8.33
N ARG A 50 0.04 -1.60 -7.20
CA ARG A 50 1.14 -2.52 -6.87
C ARG A 50 0.88 -3.23 -5.56
N ASN A 51 1.50 -4.39 -5.34
CA ASN A 51 1.43 -5.02 -4.03
C ASN A 51 2.13 -4.14 -2.97
N ASP A 52 1.70 -4.22 -1.71
CA ASP A 52 2.25 -3.40 -0.64
C ASP A 52 3.77 -3.59 -0.47
N GLY A 53 4.25 -4.82 -0.70
CA GLY A 53 5.67 -5.17 -0.68
C GLY A 53 6.50 -4.40 -1.72
N GLU A 54 6.00 -4.25 -2.94
CA GLU A 54 6.64 -3.50 -4.03
C GLU A 54 6.68 -2.00 -3.75
N ILE A 55 5.60 -1.45 -3.18
CA ILE A 55 5.53 -0.04 -2.80
C ILE A 55 6.62 0.26 -1.76
N LEU A 56 6.68 -0.55 -0.70
CA LEU A 56 7.70 -0.40 0.35
C LEU A 56 9.11 -0.64 -0.19
N ALA A 57 9.32 -1.65 -1.01
CA ALA A 57 10.61 -1.95 -1.60
C ALA A 57 11.12 -0.79 -2.48
N GLY A 58 10.25 -0.19 -3.29
CA GLY A 58 10.59 0.95 -4.14
C GLY A 58 11.08 2.16 -3.33
N ILE A 59 10.33 2.53 -2.28
CA ILE A 59 10.72 3.61 -1.36
C ILE A 59 12.03 3.25 -0.65
N TYR A 60 12.14 2.04 -0.12
CA TYR A 60 13.29 1.59 0.66
C TYR A 60 14.58 1.56 -0.17
N HIS A 61 14.56 1.03 -1.38
CA HIS A 61 15.73 0.99 -2.25
C HIS A 61 16.17 2.39 -2.66
N ARG A 62 15.23 3.27 -3.04
CA ARG A 62 15.55 4.65 -3.39
C ARG A 62 16.19 5.40 -2.22
N LEU A 63 15.67 5.20 -1.02
CA LEU A 63 16.24 5.75 0.20
C LEU A 63 17.66 5.24 0.43
N ARG A 64 17.89 3.92 0.34
CA ARG A 64 19.23 3.35 0.52
C ARG A 64 20.25 3.88 -0.48
N ASP A 65 19.86 4.03 -1.75
CA ASP A 65 20.76 4.56 -2.77
C ASP A 65 21.12 6.04 -2.52
N MET A 66 20.22 6.83 -1.94
CA MET A 66 20.52 8.21 -1.54
C MET A 66 21.57 8.31 -0.43
N TYR A 67 21.66 7.31 0.44
CA TYR A 67 22.61 7.28 1.56
C TYR A 67 23.79 6.32 1.34
N ARG A 68 23.99 5.86 0.11
CA ARG A 68 25.11 4.98 -0.24
C ARG A 68 26.39 5.81 -0.38
N THR A 69 27.35 5.57 0.51
CA THR A 69 28.72 6.12 0.45
C THR A 69 29.57 5.39 -0.57
#